data_AF-A0A8J4R4X5-F1
#
_entry.id   AF-A0A8J4R4X5-F1
#
_cell.length_a   1.000
_cell.length_b   1.000
_cell.length_c   1.000
_cell.angle_alpha   90.00
_cell.angle_beta   90.00
_cell.angle_gamma   90.00
#
_symmetry.space_group_name_H-M   'P 1'
#
loop_
_entity.id
_entity.type
_entity.pdbx_description
1 polymer ?
#
loop_
_entity_poly.entity_id
_entity_poly.type
_entity_poly.pdbx_seq_one_letter_code
_entity_poly.pdbx_strand_id
1 'polypeptide(L)'
;MLSLVNVGSTPGLTRSMQEVQLDKNVKLLDCPGVVVIRSGANDASITLRNCKRIEKLDDPIGPVKEILRRCPPSMLVTLYKLPSFDSVDDFLQKVATVRGKLKKGGVVDVEAAARVGKIPYYTMPPIRNQEEPSKAKIFFELGKEFNIDEVYDTESSFIGSLKSVDDYNPNDEPKHSIQSGEGPKDMDNDGDNVSVAFEEDEEGRNKGKTATSRQNEK
;
A
#
# COMPACT_ATOMS: atom_id res chain seq x y z
N MET A 1 -25.57 -3.31 -8.82
CA MET A 1 -24.95 -3.61 -7.51
C MET A 1 -24.11 -2.39 -7.15
N LEU A 2 -24.52 -1.60 -6.17
CA LEU A 2 -23.74 -0.45 -5.71
C LEU A 2 -22.69 -0.95 -4.72
N SER A 3 -21.41 -0.70 -5.01
CA SER A 3 -20.33 -0.96 -4.05
C SER A 3 -20.28 0.22 -3.08
N LEU A 4 -20.46 -0.04 -1.78
CA LEU A 4 -20.39 1.00 -0.74
C LEU A 4 -18.93 1.35 -0.38
N VAL A 5 -18.01 0.42 -0.64
CA VAL A 5 -16.58 0.56 -0.35
C VAL A 5 -15.76 0.30 -1.62
N ASN A 6 -14.61 0.96 -1.74
CA ASN A 6 -13.71 0.75 -2.86
C ASN A 6 -12.86 -0.53 -2.65
N VAL A 7 -12.69 -1.34 -3.68
CA VAL A 7 -11.91 -2.60 -3.62
C VAL A 7 -10.96 -2.72 -4.81
N GLY A 8 -9.83 -3.39 -4.59
CA GLY A 8 -8.79 -3.55 -5.61
C GLY A 8 -7.60 -4.36 -5.12
N SER A 9 -6.74 -4.79 -6.04
CA SER A 9 -5.52 -5.55 -5.73
C SER A 9 -4.38 -4.69 -5.20
N THR A 10 -4.48 -3.37 -5.37
CA THR A 10 -3.46 -2.40 -4.99
C THR A 10 -3.50 -2.15 -3.49
N PRO A 11 -2.37 -2.27 -2.77
CA PRO A 11 -2.34 -1.97 -1.35
C PRO A 11 -2.54 -0.48 -1.06
N GLY A 12 -3.08 -0.20 0.13
CA GLY A 12 -3.37 1.18 0.57
C GLY A 12 -4.54 1.83 -0.16
N LEU A 13 -5.54 1.04 -0.57
CA LEU A 13 -6.76 1.53 -1.21
C LEU A 13 -7.65 2.30 -0.22
N THR A 14 -7.92 1.72 0.96
CA THR A 14 -8.56 2.42 2.08
C THR A 14 -7.52 3.27 2.78
N ARG A 15 -7.72 4.60 2.78
CA ARG A 15 -6.76 5.59 3.34
C ARG A 15 -7.28 6.37 4.54
N SER A 16 -8.59 6.35 4.76
CA SER A 16 -9.26 6.96 5.89
C SER A 16 -10.26 5.96 6.47
N MET A 17 -10.57 6.11 7.76
CA MET A 17 -11.67 5.38 8.38
C MET A 17 -12.98 5.76 7.69
N GLN A 18 -13.83 4.78 7.44
CA GLN A 18 -15.16 4.97 6.86
C GLN A 18 -16.20 4.16 7.62
N GLU A 19 -17.39 4.73 7.76
CA GLU A 19 -18.51 4.11 8.43
C GLU A 19 -19.58 3.72 7.42
N VAL A 20 -20.04 2.47 7.47
CA VAL A 20 -21.09 1.93 6.61
C VAL A 20 -22.24 1.45 7.48
N GLN A 21 -23.39 2.14 7.36
CA GLN A 21 -24.61 1.74 8.04
C GLN A 21 -25.18 0.47 7.39
N LEU A 22 -25.32 -0.62 8.17
CA LEU A 22 -25.89 -1.88 7.68
C LEU A 22 -27.40 -1.95 7.92
N ASP A 23 -27.85 -1.55 9.11
CA ASP A 23 -29.27 -1.46 9.49
C ASP A 23 -29.52 -0.25 10.44
N LYS A 24 -30.48 -0.27 11.36
CA LYS A 24 -30.67 0.86 12.31
C LYS A 24 -29.73 0.81 13.53
N ASN A 25 -29.18 -0.37 13.85
CA ASN A 25 -28.49 -0.64 15.11
C ASN A 25 -27.02 -1.07 14.90
N VAL A 26 -26.61 -1.34 13.66
CA VAL A 26 -25.31 -1.90 13.30
C VAL A 26 -24.64 -1.04 12.25
N LYS A 27 -23.43 -0.61 12.59
CA LYS A 27 -22.50 0.14 11.75
C LYS A 27 -21.23 -0.67 11.57
N LEU A 28 -20.71 -0.72 10.35
CA LEU A 28 -19.42 -1.31 10.03
C LEU A 28 -18.39 -0.19 9.91
N LEU A 29 -17.31 -0.29 10.67
CA LEU A 29 -16.15 0.58 10.53
C LEU A 29 -15.09 -0.14 9.69
N ASP A 30 -14.71 0.44 8.57
CA ASP A 30 -13.60 -0.03 7.75
C ASP A 30 -12.43 0.96 7.87
N CYS A 31 -11.24 0.43 8.17
CA CYS A 31 -10.05 1.20 8.49
C CYS A 31 -8.92 0.88 7.51
N PRO A 32 -7.95 1.78 7.32
CA PRO A 32 -6.72 1.47 6.59
C PRO A 32 -6.00 0.24 7.17
N GLY A 33 -5.42 -0.58 6.30
CA GLY A 33 -4.64 -1.75 6.73
C GLY A 33 -3.31 -1.33 7.36
N VAL A 34 -3.00 -1.89 8.54
CA VAL A 34 -1.73 -1.64 9.24
C VAL A 34 -0.82 -2.85 9.11
N VAL A 35 0.44 -2.60 8.77
CA VAL A 35 1.47 -3.64 8.66
C VAL A 35 2.52 -3.38 9.73
N VAL A 36 2.62 -4.30 10.70
CA VAL A 36 3.69 -4.25 11.71
C VAL A 36 4.95 -4.90 11.12
N ILE A 37 6.01 -4.09 11.00
CA ILE A 37 7.32 -4.55 10.55
C ILE A 37 8.18 -4.81 11.79
N ARG A 38 8.69 -6.04 11.94
CA ARG A 38 9.64 -6.36 13.01
C ARG A 38 11.04 -5.94 12.60
N SER A 39 11.82 -5.43 13.54
CA SER A 39 13.25 -5.19 13.34
C SER A 39 13.95 -6.47 12.83
N GLY A 40 14.66 -6.36 11.70
CA GLY A 40 15.32 -7.49 11.04
C GLY A 40 14.43 -8.34 10.12
N ALA A 41 13.17 -7.96 9.87
CA ALA A 41 12.36 -8.62 8.86
C ALA A 41 12.93 -8.39 7.44
N ASN A 42 13.04 -9.46 6.66
CA ASN A 42 13.51 -9.40 5.27
C ASN A 42 12.50 -8.63 4.40
N ASP A 43 12.98 -7.65 3.63
CA ASP A 43 12.18 -6.85 2.68
C ASP A 43 11.38 -7.70 1.69
N ALA A 44 11.94 -8.82 1.24
CA ALA A 44 11.23 -9.76 0.38
C ALA A 44 9.99 -10.33 1.09
N SER A 45 10.10 -10.65 2.39
CA SER A 45 8.99 -11.21 3.16
C SER A 45 7.86 -10.20 3.44
N ILE A 46 8.21 -8.92 3.57
CA ILE A 46 7.25 -7.81 3.70
C ILE A 46 6.55 -7.60 2.36
N THR A 47 7.31 -7.61 1.27
CA THR A 47 6.78 -7.47 -0.09
C THR A 47 5.77 -8.57 -0.44
N LEU A 48 6.05 -9.82 -0.05
CA LEU A 48 5.12 -10.95 -0.26
C LEU A 48 3.79 -10.82 0.48
N ARG A 49 3.68 -9.91 1.47
CA ARG A 49 2.41 -9.59 2.16
C ARG A 49 1.62 -8.49 1.46
N ASN A 50 2.00 -8.13 0.23
CA ASN A 50 1.40 -7.04 -0.56
C ASN A 50 1.46 -5.69 0.16
N CYS A 51 2.56 -5.38 0.87
CA CYS A 51 2.68 -4.12 1.60
C CYS A 51 3.15 -2.94 0.74
N LYS A 52 3.71 -3.22 -0.44
CA LYS A 52 4.16 -2.23 -1.42
C LYS A 52 3.57 -2.57 -2.79
N ARG A 53 3.30 -1.53 -3.58
CA ARG A 53 2.92 -1.67 -4.99
C ARG A 53 4.04 -2.35 -5.77
N ILE A 54 3.68 -3.36 -6.56
CA ILE A 54 4.66 -4.16 -7.32
C ILE A 54 5.44 -3.32 -8.34
N GLU A 55 4.83 -2.24 -8.86
CA GLU A 55 5.45 -1.31 -9.80
C GLU A 55 6.50 -0.42 -9.15
N LYS A 56 6.44 -0.25 -7.82
CA LYS A 56 7.34 0.60 -7.03
C LYS A 56 8.39 -0.20 -6.24
N LEU A 57 8.53 -1.49 -6.52
CA LEU A 57 9.58 -2.29 -5.90
C LEU A 57 10.92 -2.00 -6.56
N ASP A 58 11.92 -1.67 -5.75
CA ASP A 58 13.30 -1.46 -6.18
C ASP A 58 13.94 -2.80 -6.60
N ASP A 59 13.74 -3.86 -5.80
CA ASP A 59 14.16 -5.22 -6.12
C ASP A 59 12.95 -6.16 -6.32
N PRO A 60 12.54 -6.44 -7.57
CA PRO A 60 11.49 -7.42 -7.86
C PRO A 60 11.99 -8.87 -7.81
N ILE A 61 13.30 -9.13 -7.82
CA ILE A 61 13.89 -10.48 -7.86
C ILE A 61 13.93 -11.10 -6.47
N GLY A 62 14.21 -10.30 -5.43
CA GLY A 62 14.20 -10.76 -4.02
C GLY A 62 12.92 -11.52 -3.61
N PRO A 63 11.72 -11.00 -3.89
CA PRO A 63 10.46 -11.71 -3.66
C PRO A 63 10.36 -13.03 -4.45
N VAL A 64 10.84 -13.07 -5.70
CA VAL A 64 10.83 -14.30 -6.52
C VAL A 64 11.71 -15.37 -5.89
N LYS A 65 12.91 -15.00 -5.41
CA LYS A 65 13.81 -15.94 -4.71
C LYS A 65 13.11 -16.59 -3.50
N GLU A 66 12.39 -15.79 -2.73
CA GLU A 66 11.64 -16.31 -1.57
C GLU A 66 10.42 -17.16 -1.99
N ILE A 67 9.75 -16.85 -3.10
CA ILE A 67 8.70 -17.68 -3.69
C ILE A 67 9.25 -19.06 -4.11
N LEU A 68 10.37 -19.08 -4.84
CA LEU A 68 11.01 -20.32 -5.30
C LEU A 68 11.47 -21.20 -4.12
N ARG A 69 11.85 -20.59 -3.00
CA ARG A 69 12.17 -21.31 -1.76
C ARG A 69 10.94 -21.96 -1.10
N ARG A 70 9.77 -21.35 -1.24
CA ARG A 70 8.52 -21.78 -0.59
C ARG A 70 7.69 -22.74 -1.43
N CYS A 71 7.77 -22.62 -2.75
CA CYS A 71 6.94 -23.38 -3.68
C CYS A 71 7.71 -24.59 -4.23
N PRO A 72 7.09 -25.79 -4.32
CA PRO A 72 7.70 -26.94 -4.97
C PRO A 72 8.07 -26.62 -6.44
N PRO A 73 9.30 -26.94 -6.91
CA PRO A 73 9.70 -26.66 -8.29
C PRO A 73 8.77 -27.27 -9.34
N SER A 74 8.28 -28.49 -9.12
CA SER A 74 7.35 -29.19 -10.02
C SER A 74 6.04 -28.43 -10.25
N MET A 75 5.52 -27.76 -9.23
CA MET A 75 4.34 -26.91 -9.33
C MET A 75 4.61 -25.72 -10.25
N LEU A 76 5.77 -25.08 -10.09
CA LEU A 76 6.15 -23.90 -10.87
C LEU A 76 6.43 -24.24 -12.34
N VAL A 77 7.15 -25.35 -12.59
CA VAL A 77 7.37 -25.90 -13.92
C VAL A 77 6.03 -26.11 -14.64
N THR A 78 5.06 -26.72 -13.96
CA THR A 78 3.72 -26.95 -14.52
C THR A 78 2.96 -25.65 -14.76
N LEU A 79 2.95 -24.76 -13.77
CA LEU A 79 2.20 -23.49 -13.80
C LEU A 79 2.68 -22.55 -14.91
N TYR A 80 3.99 -22.47 -15.09
CA TYR A 80 4.62 -21.60 -16.08
C TYR A 80 4.92 -22.31 -17.41
N LYS A 81 4.60 -23.61 -17.53
CA LYS A 81 4.85 -24.44 -18.71
C LYS A 81 6.33 -24.47 -19.11
N LEU A 82 7.19 -24.60 -18.12
CA LEU A 82 8.64 -24.69 -18.31
C LEU A 82 9.05 -26.16 -18.44
N PRO A 83 10.18 -26.47 -19.10
CA PRO A 83 10.73 -27.84 -19.10
C PRO A 83 11.36 -28.19 -17.75
N SER A 84 12.24 -27.31 -17.24
CA SER A 84 12.91 -27.38 -15.95
C SER A 84 13.52 -26.01 -15.64
N PHE A 85 13.99 -25.80 -14.40
CA PHE A 85 14.85 -24.68 -14.06
C PHE A 85 15.76 -25.03 -12.88
N ASP A 86 16.96 -24.48 -12.87
CA ASP A 86 17.98 -24.80 -11.84
C ASP A 86 18.35 -23.60 -10.95
N SER A 87 18.04 -22.39 -11.39
CA SER A 87 18.32 -21.15 -10.65
C SER A 87 17.19 -20.13 -10.78
N VAL A 88 17.24 -19.08 -9.96
CA VAL A 88 16.29 -17.95 -10.02
C VAL A 88 16.38 -17.25 -11.38
N ASP A 89 17.61 -17.00 -11.85
CA ASP A 89 17.85 -16.34 -13.14
C ASP A 89 17.37 -17.19 -14.31
N ASP A 90 17.65 -18.50 -14.29
CA ASP A 90 17.19 -19.44 -15.32
C ASP A 90 15.66 -19.53 -15.35
N PHE A 91 15.03 -19.61 -14.17
CA PHE A 91 13.57 -19.54 -14.04
C PHE A 91 13.01 -18.26 -14.67
N LEU A 92 13.55 -17.09 -14.31
CA LEU A 92 13.06 -15.81 -14.81
C LEU A 92 13.32 -15.63 -16.31
N GLN A 93 14.46 -16.08 -16.83
CA GLN A 93 14.74 -16.05 -18.26
C GLN A 93 13.73 -16.89 -19.04
N LYS A 94 13.48 -18.12 -18.60
CA LYS A 94 12.51 -19.02 -19.24
C LYS A 94 11.09 -18.48 -19.14
N VAL A 95 10.68 -17.95 -17.99
CA VAL A 95 9.37 -17.30 -17.83
C VAL A 95 9.24 -16.10 -18.75
N ALA A 96 10.25 -15.25 -18.82
CA ALA A 96 10.26 -14.07 -19.67
C ALA A 96 10.13 -14.45 -21.15
N THR A 97 10.85 -15.47 -21.62
CA THR A 97 10.72 -16.01 -22.98
C THR A 97 9.31 -16.53 -23.25
N VAL A 98 8.76 -17.38 -22.38
CA VAL A 98 7.42 -17.97 -22.54
C VAL A 98 6.31 -16.90 -22.51
N ARG A 99 6.51 -15.83 -21.74
CA ARG A 99 5.55 -14.74 -21.58
C ARG A 99 5.79 -13.54 -22.49
N GLY A 100 6.80 -13.60 -23.37
CA GLY A 100 7.13 -12.52 -24.30
C GLY A 100 7.60 -11.22 -23.62
N LYS A 101 8.24 -11.32 -22.44
CA LYS A 101 8.84 -10.19 -21.74
C LYS A 101 10.24 -9.94 -22.29
N LEU A 102 10.31 -9.20 -23.38
CA LEU A 102 11.56 -8.88 -24.09
C LEU A 102 11.72 -7.36 -24.22
N LYS A 103 12.96 -6.88 -24.08
CA LYS A 103 13.38 -5.52 -24.39
C LYS A 103 13.60 -5.37 -25.90
N LYS A 104 13.90 -4.14 -26.34
CA LYS A 104 14.31 -3.87 -27.73
C LYS A 104 15.52 -4.73 -28.10
N GLY A 105 15.52 -5.26 -29.32
CA GLY A 105 16.58 -6.17 -29.79
C GLY A 105 16.42 -7.63 -29.36
N GLY A 106 15.28 -8.02 -28.78
CA GLY A 106 15.00 -9.42 -28.41
C GLY A 106 15.68 -9.89 -27.13
N VAL A 107 16.29 -8.98 -26.37
CA VAL A 107 16.93 -9.29 -25.09
C VAL A 107 15.85 -9.58 -24.04
N VAL A 108 16.03 -10.62 -23.25
CA VAL A 108 15.07 -11.02 -22.23
C VAL A 108 14.95 -10.00 -21.09
N ASP A 109 13.71 -9.65 -20.71
CA ASP A 109 13.42 -8.73 -19.60
C ASP A 109 13.08 -9.47 -18.31
N VAL A 110 14.12 -9.74 -17.53
CA VAL A 110 14.05 -10.47 -16.24
C VAL A 110 13.23 -9.71 -15.21
N GLU A 111 13.38 -8.39 -15.11
CA GLU A 111 12.63 -7.58 -14.13
C GLU A 111 11.14 -7.53 -14.47
N ALA A 112 10.80 -7.36 -15.75
CA ALA A 112 9.41 -7.37 -16.18
C ALA A 112 8.75 -8.75 -15.95
N ALA A 113 9.51 -9.84 -16.06
CA ALA A 113 9.02 -11.18 -15.72
C ALA A 113 8.85 -11.38 -14.21
N ALA A 114 9.78 -10.86 -13.40
CA ALA A 114 9.72 -10.95 -11.94
C ALA A 114 8.47 -10.25 -11.35
N ARG A 115 7.97 -9.20 -12.00
CA ARG A 115 6.76 -8.47 -11.58
C ARG A 115 5.45 -9.13 -12.00
N VAL A 116 5.47 -10.28 -12.67
CA VAL A 116 4.26 -10.94 -13.19
C VAL A 116 4.14 -12.36 -12.66
N GLY A 117 3.13 -12.61 -11.83
CA GLY A 117 2.87 -13.95 -11.32
C GLY A 117 1.53 -14.10 -10.61
N LYS A 118 0.93 -15.28 -10.75
CA LYS A 118 -0.24 -15.71 -9.98
C LYS A 118 -0.02 -17.16 -9.57
N ILE A 119 0.50 -17.34 -8.36
CA ILE A 119 0.93 -18.63 -7.84
C ILE A 119 -0.01 -19.02 -6.70
N PRO A 120 -0.75 -20.14 -6.79
CA PRO A 120 -1.50 -20.67 -5.66
C PRO A 120 -0.54 -21.09 -4.55
N TYR A 121 -0.66 -20.48 -3.38
CA TYR A 121 0.19 -20.78 -2.23
C TYR A 121 -0.59 -20.65 -0.92
N TYR A 122 -0.28 -21.52 0.03
CA TYR A 122 -0.73 -21.44 1.41
C TYR A 122 0.34 -22.01 2.34
N THR A 123 0.35 -21.55 3.58
CA THR A 123 1.19 -22.12 4.64
C THR A 123 0.31 -23.02 5.52
N MET A 124 0.80 -24.21 5.87
CA MET A 124 0.08 -25.08 6.79
C MET A 124 -0.02 -24.42 8.17
N PRO A 125 -1.18 -24.53 8.85
CA PRO A 125 -1.28 -24.06 10.22
C PRO A 125 -0.30 -24.82 11.13
N PRO A 126 0.16 -24.23 12.23
CA PRO A 126 1.01 -24.91 13.19
C PRO A 126 0.29 -26.13 13.76
N ILE A 127 1.04 -27.21 14.01
CA ILE A 127 0.52 -28.42 14.65
C ILE A 127 0.13 -28.06 16.09
N ARG A 128 -1.14 -28.27 16.45
CA ARG A 128 -1.62 -28.06 17.81
C ARG A 128 -1.46 -29.36 18.58
N ASN A 129 -0.61 -29.35 19.61
CA ASN A 129 -0.64 -30.41 20.62
C ASN A 129 -1.92 -30.24 21.44
N GLN A 130 -2.69 -31.32 21.65
CA GLN A 130 -4.02 -31.26 22.28
C GLN A 130 -4.02 -30.78 23.74
N GLU A 131 -2.84 -30.62 24.36
CA GLU A 131 -2.69 -30.36 25.79
C GLU A 131 -2.54 -28.86 26.16
N GLU A 132 -2.30 -27.97 25.20
CA GLU A 132 -2.16 -26.54 25.47
C GLU A 132 -3.46 -25.80 25.12
N PRO A 133 -4.28 -25.37 26.10
CA PRO A 133 -5.35 -24.44 25.82
C PRO A 133 -4.74 -23.17 25.23
N SER A 134 -5.28 -22.71 24.10
CA SER A 134 -4.83 -21.51 23.39
C SER A 134 -4.91 -20.28 24.30
N LYS A 135 -3.86 -20.02 25.09
CA LYS A 135 -3.73 -18.81 25.88
C LYS A 135 -3.45 -17.66 24.93
N ALA A 136 -4.32 -16.66 24.94
CA ALA A 136 -4.04 -15.39 24.30
C ALA A 136 -2.79 -14.79 24.96
N LYS A 137 -1.67 -14.79 24.25
CA LYS A 137 -0.45 -14.12 24.69
C LYS A 137 -0.59 -12.64 24.34
N ILE A 138 -0.81 -11.80 25.35
CA ILE A 138 -0.78 -10.35 25.18
C ILE A 138 0.62 -9.97 24.69
N PHE A 139 0.68 -9.31 23.54
CA PHE A 139 1.94 -8.95 22.89
C PHE A 139 2.40 -7.58 23.44
N PHE A 140 3.05 -7.58 24.60
CA PHE A 140 3.48 -6.37 25.31
C PHE A 140 4.55 -5.55 24.56
N GLU A 141 5.28 -6.17 23.63
CA GLU A 141 6.36 -5.52 22.88
C GLU A 141 5.82 -4.39 21.97
N LEU A 142 4.57 -4.50 21.48
CA LEU A 142 3.90 -3.46 20.68
C LEU A 142 3.16 -2.42 21.54
N GLY A 143 2.87 -2.73 22.82
CA GLY A 143 2.17 -1.82 23.72
C GLY A 143 3.01 -0.61 24.13
N LYS A 144 4.34 -0.70 24.06
CA LYS A 144 5.24 0.43 24.37
C LYS A 144 5.18 1.54 23.32
N GLU A 145 4.90 1.22 22.06
CA GLU A 145 4.79 2.20 20.97
C GLU A 145 3.41 2.85 20.90
N PHE A 146 2.41 2.25 21.56
CA PHE A 146 1.04 2.75 21.62
C PHE A 146 0.63 2.92 23.09
N ASN A 147 1.15 3.98 23.72
CA ASN A 147 0.79 4.34 25.09
C ASN A 147 -0.55 5.10 25.10
N ILE A 148 -1.64 4.37 25.35
CA ILE A 148 -2.97 4.97 25.39
C ILE A 148 -3.12 6.01 26.51
N ASP A 149 -2.40 5.84 27.61
CA ASP A 149 -2.46 6.74 28.75
C ASP A 149 -1.89 8.12 28.37
N GLU A 150 -0.79 8.15 27.59
CA GLU A 150 -0.20 9.39 27.07
C GLU A 150 -1.15 10.14 26.12
N VAL A 151 -1.92 9.42 25.31
CA VAL A 151 -2.96 10.02 24.44
C VAL A 151 -4.07 10.63 25.29
N TYR A 152 -4.57 9.90 26.28
CA TYR A 152 -5.61 10.42 27.19
C TYR A 152 -5.13 11.61 28.01
N ASP A 153 -3.88 11.61 28.46
CA ASP A 153 -3.30 12.73 29.20
C ASP A 153 -3.18 13.99 28.30
N THR A 154 -2.78 13.80 27.04
CA THR A 154 -2.69 14.89 26.06
C THR A 154 -4.08 15.45 25.73
N GLU A 155 -5.06 14.60 25.45
CA GLU A 155 -6.43 15.04 25.14
C GLU A 155 -7.12 15.68 26.35
N SER A 156 -6.92 15.14 27.55
CA SER A 156 -7.48 15.72 28.78
C SER A 156 -6.88 17.11 29.07
N SER A 157 -5.59 17.29 28.81
CA SER A 157 -4.92 18.59 28.94
C SER A 157 -5.44 19.62 27.93
N PHE A 158 -5.69 19.18 26.69
CA PHE A 158 -6.28 20.03 25.65
C PHE A 158 -7.73 20.41 25.99
N ILE A 159 -8.56 19.44 26.33
CA ILE A 159 -9.97 19.66 26.72
C ILE A 159 -10.06 20.53 27.98
N GLY A 160 -9.20 20.31 28.97
CA GLY A 160 -9.13 21.11 30.18
C GLY A 160 -8.67 22.56 29.95
N SER A 161 -8.02 22.84 28.82
CA SER A 161 -7.61 24.21 28.42
C SER A 161 -8.72 24.98 27.70
N LEU A 162 -9.82 24.32 27.31
CA LEU A 162 -10.97 24.99 26.72
C LEU A 162 -11.77 25.72 27.80
N LYS A 163 -12.31 26.89 27.47
CA LYS A 163 -13.20 27.63 28.38
C LYS A 163 -14.43 26.79 28.70
N SER A 164 -14.79 26.72 29.98
CA SER A 164 -16.07 26.19 30.43
C SER A 164 -17.22 26.93 29.74
N VAL A 165 -18.33 26.25 29.52
CA VAL A 165 -19.54 26.85 28.95
C VAL A 165 -20.07 27.99 29.82
N ASP A 166 -19.78 27.95 31.13
CA ASP A 166 -20.17 28.98 32.10
C ASP A 166 -19.30 30.25 32.01
N ASP A 167 -18.09 30.14 31.42
CA ASP A 167 -17.15 31.26 31.22
C ASP A 167 -17.21 31.83 29.78
N TYR A 168 -18.21 31.40 29.00
CA TYR A 168 -18.41 31.83 27.62
C TYR A 168 -19.02 33.23 27.56
N ASN A 169 -18.21 34.22 27.18
CA ASN A 169 -18.66 35.58 26.91
C ASN A 169 -18.94 35.74 25.40
N PRO A 170 -20.18 36.07 24.96
CA PRO A 170 -20.54 36.17 23.54
C PRO A 170 -19.78 37.23 22.73
N ASN A 171 -19.01 38.09 23.40
CA ASN A 171 -18.24 39.17 22.80
C ASN A 171 -16.74 38.85 22.62
N ASP A 172 -16.31 37.64 22.99
CA ASP A 172 -14.91 37.23 22.79
C ASP A 172 -14.71 36.75 21.35
N GLU A 173 -13.90 37.46 20.56
CA GLU A 173 -13.52 37.01 19.22
C GLU A 173 -12.63 35.76 19.27
N PRO A 174 -12.88 34.76 18.40
CA PRO A 174 -12.06 33.56 18.36
C PRO A 174 -10.65 33.89 17.84
N LYS A 175 -9.64 33.73 18.68
CA LYS A 175 -8.24 33.79 18.24
C LYS A 175 -7.90 32.50 17.51
N HIS A 176 -7.86 32.55 16.18
CA HIS A 176 -7.36 31.46 15.34
C HIS A 176 -5.85 31.31 15.56
N SER A 177 -5.44 30.33 16.36
CA SER A 177 -4.05 29.84 16.37
C SER A 177 -4.04 28.40 15.88
N ILE A 178 -3.92 28.22 14.56
CA ILE A 178 -3.46 26.96 13.99
C ILE A 178 -1.94 26.95 14.16
N GLN A 179 -1.44 26.23 15.16
CA GLN A 179 -0.02 25.86 15.19
C GLN A 179 0.15 24.57 14.38
N SER A 180 0.59 24.74 13.14
CA SER A 180 1.21 23.69 12.34
C SER A 180 2.41 23.11 13.09
N GLY A 181 2.40 21.79 13.34
CA GLY A 181 3.57 21.08 13.86
C GLY A 181 4.77 21.21 12.92
N GLU A 182 5.92 21.60 13.47
CA GLU A 182 7.20 21.67 12.76
C GLU A 182 7.65 20.26 12.35
N GLY A 183 7.95 20.08 11.06
CA GLY A 183 8.76 18.96 10.56
C GLY A 183 10.25 19.15 10.88
N PRO A 184 11.10 18.14 10.61
CA PRO A 184 12.52 18.17 10.95
C PRO A 184 13.26 19.26 10.15
N LYS A 185 14.17 19.98 10.83
CA LYS A 185 15.04 21.02 10.27
C LYS A 185 16.26 20.37 9.60
N ASP A 186 16.34 20.48 8.27
CA ASP A 186 17.59 20.32 7.54
C ASP A 186 18.26 21.69 7.35
N MET A 187 19.58 21.66 7.50
CA MET A 187 20.51 22.79 7.53
C MET A 187 20.83 23.37 6.13
N ASP A 188 21.00 24.70 6.14
CA ASP A 188 21.92 25.54 5.35
C ASP A 188 21.66 25.82 3.84
N ASN A 189 21.02 26.97 3.62
CA ASN A 189 21.53 28.18 2.95
C ASN A 189 22.64 28.04 1.88
N ASP A 190 22.40 28.51 0.65
CA ASP A 190 22.89 29.83 0.20
C ASP A 190 22.36 30.16 -1.21
N GLY A 191 22.14 31.46 -1.42
CA GLY A 191 21.39 32.01 -2.54
C GLY A 191 22.11 32.03 -3.89
N ASP A 192 21.32 32.25 -4.94
CA ASP A 192 21.58 33.36 -5.85
C ASP A 192 20.34 33.68 -6.71
N ASN A 193 20.15 34.99 -6.86
CA ASN A 193 19.19 35.71 -7.67
C ASN A 193 19.23 35.30 -9.14
N VAL A 194 18.08 35.08 -9.81
CA VAL A 194 17.74 35.64 -11.14
C VAL A 194 16.23 35.47 -11.41
N SER A 195 15.59 36.60 -11.71
CA SER A 195 14.28 36.80 -12.31
C SER A 195 14.07 36.10 -13.67
N VAL A 196 12.95 35.39 -13.88
CA VAL A 196 12.42 35.20 -15.25
C VAL A 196 10.89 35.16 -15.22
N ALA A 197 10.30 35.87 -16.18
CA ALA A 197 8.89 36.18 -16.35
C ALA A 197 8.00 34.96 -16.62
N PHE A 198 6.72 35.11 -16.26
CA PHE A 198 5.63 34.24 -16.64
C PHE A 198 5.29 34.45 -18.12
N GLU A 199 5.37 33.39 -18.92
CA GLU A 199 4.60 33.28 -20.16
C GLU A 199 3.46 32.27 -19.91
N GLU A 200 2.23 32.76 -20.00
CA GLU A 200 1.02 31.95 -20.09
C GLU A 200 0.87 31.48 -21.54
N ASP A 201 0.95 30.17 -21.77
CA ASP A 201 0.47 29.57 -23.02
C ASP A 201 -0.87 28.87 -22.79
N GLU A 202 -1.91 29.57 -23.24
CA GLU A 202 -3.22 29.07 -23.63
C GLU A 202 -3.09 28.21 -24.90
N GLU A 203 -3.49 26.93 -24.87
CA GLU A 203 -3.88 26.22 -26.09
C GLU A 203 -5.14 25.35 -25.89
N GLY A 204 -6.22 25.81 -26.53
CA GLY A 204 -6.51 25.25 -27.85
C GLY A 204 -7.44 24.03 -27.90
N ARG A 205 -8.72 24.24 -27.57
CA ARG A 205 -9.81 23.34 -27.95
C ARG A 205 -10.04 23.39 -29.47
N ASN A 206 -9.63 22.36 -30.21
CA ASN A 206 -10.01 22.22 -31.62
C ASN A 206 -11.00 21.08 -31.86
N LYS A 207 -12.11 21.42 -32.53
CA LYS A 207 -13.20 20.54 -32.96
C LYS A 207 -12.84 19.93 -34.32
N GLY A 208 -12.72 18.62 -34.40
CA GLY A 208 -12.67 17.86 -35.65
C GLY A 208 -13.86 16.93 -35.78
N LYS A 209 -14.81 17.28 -36.64
CA LYS A 209 -15.91 16.40 -37.08
C LYS A 209 -15.32 15.34 -38.02
N THR A 210 -15.72 14.07 -37.88
CA THR A 210 -15.90 13.19 -39.04
C THR A 210 -16.91 12.10 -38.69
N ALA A 211 -17.95 12.02 -39.50
CA ALA A 211 -19.00 11.03 -39.44
C ALA A 211 -18.71 9.94 -40.48
N THR A 212 -18.83 8.67 -40.08
CA THR A 212 -19.23 7.60 -41.00
C THR A 212 -19.91 6.48 -40.22
N SER A 213 -20.80 5.79 -40.91
CA SER A 213 -22.04 5.18 -40.43
C SER A 213 -22.00 3.65 -40.63
N ARG A 214 -22.96 2.96 -39.96
CA ARG A 214 -23.49 1.60 -40.23
C ARG A 214 -22.59 0.42 -39.85
N GLN A 215 -23.06 -0.77 -39.48
CA GLN A 215 -24.31 -1.39 -38.99
C GLN A 215 -23.93 -2.87 -38.78
N ASN A 216 -24.43 -3.55 -37.75
CA ASN A 216 -25.22 -4.79 -37.87
C ASN A 216 -25.46 -5.48 -36.53
N GLU A 217 -26.74 -5.61 -36.19
CA GLU A 217 -27.32 -6.68 -35.39
C GLU A 217 -27.34 -7.98 -36.20
N LYS A 218 -27.06 -9.10 -35.53
CA LYS A 218 -28.01 -10.20 -35.35
C LYS A 218 -27.54 -11.10 -34.21
#